data_AF-A0A3M1U0R2-F1
#
_entry.id   AF-A0A3M1U0R2-F1
#
_cell.length_a   1.000
_cell.length_b   1.000
_cell.length_c   1.000
_cell.angle_alpha   90.00
_cell.angle_beta   90.00
_cell.angle_gamma   90.00
#
_symmetry.space_group_name_H-M   'P 1'
#
loop_
_entity.id
_entity.type
_entity.pdbx_description
1 polymer ?
#
loop_
_entity_poly.entity_id
_entity_poly.type
_entity_poly.pdbx_seq_one_letter_code
_entity_poly.pdbx_strand_id
1 'polypeptide(L)'
;MHYKSRSGGRATTEPRRIAASCFLAAWIRNKGDKNVIVLGDFNDTPDDACLNVLETGNLLAPGRIENEPDPFLVNLCEPLATEDYVTVEVQKLYRGKPIQPIAKGAREDNNRLRGQDYDYPSDVLVEQALFDQILVSHALARRVERSRADVYAGEDALRGMTSGRHGEGSLASDHLPVFVDIRY
;
A
#
# COMPACT_ATOMS: atom_id res chain seq x y z
N MET A 1 -4.26 4.94 -7.99
CA MET A 1 -5.46 4.91 -7.14
C MET A 1 -5.17 5.71 -5.90
N HIS A 2 -6.19 6.37 -5.33
CA HIS A 2 -6.10 6.98 -4.00
C HIS A 2 -7.43 6.65 -3.30
N TYR A 3 -7.38 5.73 -2.35
CA TYR A 3 -8.57 5.20 -1.67
C TYR A 3 -8.96 6.04 -0.45
N LYS A 4 -10.14 5.73 0.12
CA LYS A 4 -10.61 6.39 1.33
C LYS A 4 -9.65 6.11 2.49
N SER A 5 -9.02 7.16 3.01
CA SER A 5 -8.22 7.14 4.24
C SER A 5 -8.90 6.41 5.40
N ARG A 6 -8.07 5.80 6.26
CA ARG A 6 -8.44 5.12 7.52
C ARG A 6 -8.86 6.08 8.64
N SER A 7 -8.77 7.40 8.45
CA SER A 7 -9.16 8.39 9.46
C SER A 7 -10.62 8.23 9.89
N GLY A 8 -10.86 8.25 11.20
CA GLY A 8 -12.16 7.96 11.81
C GLY A 8 -12.43 6.46 11.96
N GLY A 9 -11.38 5.64 11.95
CA GLY A 9 -11.43 4.21 12.22
C GLY A 9 -11.34 3.33 10.98
N ARG A 10 -10.51 2.28 11.06
CA ARG A 10 -10.37 1.28 10.01
C ARG A 10 -11.71 0.59 9.73
N ALA A 11 -12.39 0.11 10.77
CA ALA A 11 -13.66 -0.62 10.65
C ALA A 11 -14.76 0.20 9.95
N THR A 12 -14.81 1.52 10.20
CA THR A 12 -15.80 2.43 9.61
C THR A 12 -15.53 2.70 8.13
N THR A 13 -14.26 2.75 7.73
CA THR A 13 -13.86 3.19 6.38
C THR A 13 -13.58 2.03 5.43
N GLU A 14 -13.24 0.85 5.94
CA GLU A 14 -12.91 -0.36 5.18
C GLU A 14 -13.98 -0.76 4.14
N PRO A 15 -15.30 -0.72 4.43
CA PRO A 15 -16.32 -1.06 3.43
C PRO A 15 -16.25 -0.20 2.16
N ARG A 16 -15.82 1.07 2.28
CA ARG A 16 -15.68 1.97 1.13
C ARG A 16 -14.47 1.60 0.27
N ARG A 17 -13.38 1.16 0.89
CA ARG A 17 -12.17 0.70 0.18
C ARG A 17 -12.42 -0.63 -0.51
N ILE A 18 -13.08 -1.58 0.16
CA ILE A 18 -13.50 -2.86 -0.45
C ILE A 18 -14.41 -2.59 -1.65
N ALA A 19 -15.43 -1.73 -1.51
CA ALA A 19 -16.32 -1.38 -2.60
C ALA A 19 -15.57 -0.78 -3.81
N ALA A 20 -14.60 0.10 -3.59
CA ALA A 20 -13.76 0.66 -4.65
C ALA A 20 -12.99 -0.42 -5.41
N SER A 21 -12.40 -1.38 -4.69
CA SER A 21 -11.72 -2.53 -5.30
C SER A 21 -12.66 -3.45 -6.05
N CYS A 22 -13.88 -3.68 -5.55
CA CYS A 22 -14.89 -4.46 -6.27
C CYS A 22 -15.26 -3.81 -7.61
N PHE A 23 -15.48 -2.49 -7.63
CA PHE A 23 -15.75 -1.76 -8.87
C PHE A 23 -14.57 -1.82 -9.84
N LEU A 24 -13.35 -1.63 -9.34
CA LEU A 24 -12.14 -1.69 -10.16
C LEU A 24 -11.92 -3.10 -10.72
N ALA A 25 -12.05 -4.15 -9.91
CA ALA A 25 -11.91 -5.54 -10.34
C ALA A 25 -12.94 -5.89 -11.43
N ALA A 26 -14.20 -5.50 -11.24
CA ALA A 26 -15.25 -5.70 -12.22
C ALA A 26 -14.96 -4.95 -13.54
N TRP A 27 -14.47 -3.71 -13.44
CA TRP A 27 -14.09 -2.91 -14.61
C TRP A 27 -12.92 -3.54 -15.39
N ILE A 28 -11.84 -3.93 -14.71
CA ILE A 28 -10.68 -4.59 -15.33
C ILE A 28 -11.12 -5.88 -16.03
N ARG A 29 -11.92 -6.71 -15.35
CA ARG A 29 -12.46 -7.95 -15.92
C ARG A 29 -13.31 -7.69 -17.16
N ASN A 30 -14.14 -6.65 -17.15
CA ASN A 30 -14.98 -6.28 -18.28
C ASN A 30 -14.16 -5.79 -19.48
N LYS A 31 -13.06 -5.06 -19.24
CA LYS A 31 -12.16 -4.61 -20.31
C LYS A 31 -11.42 -5.75 -20.99
N GLY A 32 -11.04 -6.79 -20.24
CA GLY A 32 -10.36 -7.97 -20.79
C GLY A 32 -8.94 -7.70 -21.27
N ASP A 33 -8.32 -6.60 -20.82
CA ASP A 33 -6.95 -6.25 -21.16
C ASP A 33 -5.96 -7.25 -20.55
N LYS A 34 -4.98 -7.69 -21.35
CA LYS A 34 -3.97 -8.67 -20.92
C LYS A 34 -2.83 -8.03 -20.13
N ASN A 35 -2.62 -6.72 -20.31
CA ASN A 35 -1.55 -5.95 -19.70
C ASN A 35 -2.20 -4.87 -18.82
N VAL A 36 -2.26 -5.14 -17.53
CA VAL A 36 -2.91 -4.26 -16.56
C VAL A 36 -1.90 -3.91 -15.49
N ILE A 37 -1.80 -2.62 -15.17
CA ILE A 37 -1.05 -2.10 -14.03
C ILE A 37 -2.02 -1.25 -13.22
N VAL A 38 -2.11 -1.53 -11.92
CA VAL A 38 -2.85 -0.74 -10.95
C VAL A 38 -1.86 -0.31 -9.89
N LEU A 39 -1.70 1.00 -9.68
CA LEU A 39 -0.76 1.53 -8.70
C LEU A 39 -1.35 2.70 -7.92
N GLY A 40 -0.88 2.92 -6.70
CA GLY A 40 -1.13 4.12 -5.91
C GLY A 40 -1.40 3.83 -4.43
N ASP A 41 -1.89 4.85 -3.71
CA ASP A 41 -2.20 4.78 -2.28
C ASP A 41 -3.58 4.14 -2.04
N PHE A 42 -3.57 2.90 -1.54
CA PHE A 42 -4.81 2.17 -1.22
C PHE A 42 -5.32 2.46 0.19
N ASN A 43 -4.56 3.19 1.02
CA ASN A 43 -4.83 3.35 2.46
C ASN A 43 -5.08 2.00 3.17
N ASP A 44 -4.54 0.92 2.60
CA ASP A 44 -4.63 -0.45 3.07
C ASP A 44 -3.33 -1.18 2.66
N THR A 45 -2.97 -2.20 3.45
CA THR A 45 -1.78 -3.02 3.24
C THR A 45 -2.10 -4.24 2.35
N PRO A 46 -1.10 -4.97 1.83
CA PRO A 46 -1.33 -6.14 0.98
C PRO A 46 -2.36 -7.12 1.54
N ASP A 47 -2.32 -7.39 2.84
CA ASP A 47 -3.19 -8.41 3.46
C ASP A 47 -4.67 -7.98 3.64
N ASP A 48 -5.00 -6.73 3.32
CA ASP A 48 -6.31 -6.18 3.59
C ASP A 48 -7.30 -6.48 2.48
N ALA A 49 -8.57 -6.64 2.85
CA ALA A 49 -9.61 -7.17 1.97
C ALA A 49 -9.70 -6.45 0.62
N CYS A 50 -9.47 -5.14 0.57
CA CYS A 50 -9.56 -4.42 -0.70
C CYS A 50 -8.41 -4.76 -1.66
N LEU A 51 -7.23 -5.13 -1.19
CA LEU A 51 -6.15 -5.63 -2.05
C LEU A 51 -6.43 -7.09 -2.42
N ASN A 52 -6.82 -7.94 -1.47
CA ASN A 52 -7.19 -9.32 -1.75
C ASN A 52 -8.32 -9.46 -2.78
N VAL A 53 -9.28 -8.53 -2.84
CA VAL A 53 -10.29 -8.47 -3.92
C VAL A 53 -9.65 -8.26 -5.30
N LEU A 54 -8.63 -7.41 -5.39
CA LEU A 54 -7.90 -7.13 -6.63
C LEU A 54 -6.92 -8.25 -7.00
N GLU A 55 -6.45 -9.02 -6.02
CA GLU A 55 -5.54 -10.15 -6.22
C GLU A 55 -6.30 -11.41 -6.62
N THR A 56 -7.36 -11.76 -5.89
CA THR A 56 -8.23 -12.92 -6.18
C THR A 56 -9.21 -12.68 -7.34
N GLY A 57 -9.66 -11.44 -7.54
CA GLY A 57 -10.85 -11.12 -8.33
C GLY A 57 -12.18 -11.58 -7.69
N ASN A 58 -12.16 -12.09 -6.46
CA ASN A 58 -13.35 -12.45 -5.70
C ASN A 58 -13.86 -11.22 -4.96
N LEU A 59 -15.07 -10.75 -5.32
CA LEU A 59 -15.68 -9.55 -4.72
C LEU A 59 -16.03 -9.70 -3.23
N LEU A 60 -15.95 -10.93 -2.71
CA LEU A 60 -16.19 -11.27 -1.31
C LEU A 60 -14.90 -11.73 -0.60
N ALA A 61 -13.72 -11.48 -1.18
CA ALA A 61 -12.45 -11.87 -0.57
C ALA A 61 -12.27 -11.19 0.81
N PRO A 62 -12.04 -11.96 1.89
CA PRO A 62 -11.72 -11.39 3.18
C PRO A 62 -10.26 -10.91 3.21
N GLY A 63 -9.95 -10.04 4.17
CA GLY A 63 -8.56 -9.73 4.51
C GLY A 63 -7.88 -10.95 5.11
N ARG A 64 -6.75 -11.37 4.54
CA ARG A 64 -5.95 -12.52 4.96
C ARG A 64 -4.49 -12.21 4.66
N ILE A 65 -3.60 -12.82 5.45
CA ILE A 65 -2.18 -12.85 5.12
C ILE A 65 -2.02 -13.64 3.82
N GLU A 66 -1.44 -12.99 2.81
CA GLU A 66 -1.15 -13.59 1.52
C GLU A 66 0.36 -13.58 1.24
N ASN A 67 0.85 -14.72 0.77
CA ASN A 67 2.28 -14.91 0.47
C ASN A 67 2.47 -15.66 -0.85
N GLU A 68 1.38 -15.90 -1.59
CA GLU A 68 1.39 -16.65 -2.84
C GLU A 68 0.58 -15.89 -3.90
N PRO A 69 1.03 -15.86 -5.17
CA PRO A 69 0.32 -15.15 -6.21
C PRO A 69 -1.10 -15.69 -6.44
N ASP A 70 -2.07 -14.83 -6.27
CA ASP A 70 -3.48 -15.09 -6.49
C ASP A 70 -3.87 -14.97 -8.00
N PRO A 71 -5.05 -15.45 -8.43
CA PRO A 71 -5.35 -15.71 -9.85
C PRO A 71 -5.71 -14.49 -10.71
N PHE A 72 -5.94 -13.30 -10.17
CA PHE A 72 -6.43 -12.15 -10.94
C PHE A 72 -5.32 -11.11 -11.22
N LEU A 73 -4.76 -10.50 -10.18
CA LEU A 73 -3.58 -9.63 -10.29
C LEU A 73 -2.52 -10.09 -9.29
N VAL A 74 -1.25 -9.84 -9.61
CA VAL A 74 -0.12 -10.08 -8.73
C VAL A 74 0.25 -8.78 -8.05
N ASN A 75 0.17 -8.73 -6.72
CA ASN A 75 0.67 -7.60 -5.95
C ASN A 75 2.18 -7.72 -5.75
N LEU A 76 2.94 -6.80 -6.34
CA LEU A 76 4.41 -6.84 -6.29
C LEU A 76 4.96 -6.36 -4.94
N CYS A 77 4.10 -5.90 -4.04
CA CYS A 77 4.45 -5.36 -2.73
C CYS A 77 4.31 -6.39 -1.60
N GLU A 78 3.79 -7.59 -1.84
CA GLU A 78 3.73 -8.64 -0.79
C GLU A 78 5.10 -9.03 -0.21
N PRO A 79 6.17 -9.16 -1.02
CA PRO A 79 7.51 -9.44 -0.49
C PRO A 79 7.99 -8.32 0.44
N LEU A 80 7.66 -7.06 0.12
CA LEU A 80 7.98 -5.91 0.97
C LEU A 80 7.22 -5.98 2.30
N ALA A 81 5.93 -6.31 2.29
CA ALA A 81 5.17 -6.49 3.52
C ALA A 81 5.73 -7.64 4.37
N THR A 82 6.16 -8.75 3.76
CA THR A 82 6.80 -9.88 4.45
C THR A 82 8.09 -9.47 5.16
N GLU A 83 8.80 -8.49 4.61
CA GLU A 83 10.01 -7.90 5.17
C GLU A 83 9.71 -6.70 6.12
N ASP A 84 8.45 -6.48 6.48
CA ASP A 84 7.98 -5.37 7.34
C ASP A 84 8.32 -3.96 6.81
N TYR A 85 8.34 -3.79 5.48
CA TYR A 85 8.50 -2.46 4.88
C TYR A 85 7.31 -1.56 5.18
N VAL A 86 7.59 -0.27 5.33
CA VAL A 86 6.61 0.79 5.60
C VAL A 86 6.91 2.01 4.74
N THR A 87 5.88 2.66 4.22
CA THR A 87 6.03 3.85 3.37
C THR A 87 5.43 5.09 3.99
N VAL A 88 4.41 4.94 4.83
CA VAL A 88 3.62 6.04 5.37
C VAL A 88 4.25 6.65 6.63
N GLU A 89 4.19 7.98 6.72
CA GLU A 89 4.59 8.87 7.82
C GLU A 89 6.05 8.73 8.29
N VAL A 90 6.86 8.00 7.53
CA VAL A 90 8.27 7.75 7.79
C VAL A 90 9.07 9.06 7.87
N GLN A 91 8.76 10.05 7.03
CA GLN A 91 9.47 11.32 7.03
C GLN A 91 9.42 12.07 8.38
N LYS A 92 8.31 11.95 9.14
CA LYS A 92 8.14 12.60 10.44
C LYS A 92 9.13 12.09 11.49
N LEU A 93 9.45 10.79 11.40
CA LEU A 93 10.34 10.11 12.33
C LEU A 93 11.82 10.43 12.06
N TYR A 94 12.18 10.63 10.79
CA TYR A 94 13.60 10.68 10.39
C TYR A 94 14.07 12.02 9.83
N ARG A 95 13.16 12.97 9.55
CA ARG A 95 13.44 14.40 9.26
C ARG A 95 14.58 14.60 8.25
N GLY A 96 14.53 13.89 7.11
CA GLY A 96 15.53 14.01 6.05
C GLY A 96 16.79 13.16 6.21
N LYS A 97 16.92 12.33 7.26
CA LYS A 97 18.02 11.37 7.36
C LYS A 97 17.68 10.09 6.58
N PRO A 98 18.59 9.54 5.74
CA PRO A 98 18.36 8.27 5.06
C PRO A 98 18.10 7.15 6.06
N ILE A 99 17.21 6.23 5.71
CA ILE A 99 16.86 5.10 6.56
C ILE A 99 16.70 3.80 5.78
N GLN A 100 16.64 2.71 6.52
CA GLN A 100 15.96 1.51 6.07
C GLN A 100 14.47 1.60 6.48
N PRO A 101 13.52 1.62 5.53
CA PRO A 101 12.11 1.82 5.81
C PRO A 101 11.43 0.52 6.26
N ILE A 102 11.96 -0.10 7.32
CA ILE A 102 11.48 -1.35 7.90
C ILE A 102 11.11 -1.13 9.36
N ALA A 103 9.89 -1.50 9.73
CA ALA A 103 9.37 -1.45 11.09
C ALA A 103 8.98 -2.85 11.55
N LYS A 104 9.91 -3.57 12.17
CA LYS A 104 9.72 -4.97 12.56
C LYS A 104 8.41 -5.19 13.34
N GLY A 105 7.59 -6.12 12.88
CA GLY A 105 6.27 -6.43 13.46
C GLY A 105 5.11 -5.60 12.90
N ALA A 106 5.36 -4.63 11.99
CA ALA A 106 4.31 -3.78 11.43
C ALA A 106 3.24 -4.58 10.68
N ARG A 107 3.63 -5.61 9.89
CA ARG A 107 2.66 -6.47 9.21
C ARG A 107 1.82 -7.26 10.22
N GLU A 108 2.47 -7.84 11.23
CA GLU A 108 1.79 -8.61 12.28
C GLU A 108 0.79 -7.73 13.03
N ASP A 109 1.19 -6.53 13.44
CA ASP A 109 0.32 -5.60 14.15
C ASP A 109 -0.86 -5.13 13.30
N ASN A 110 -0.65 -4.79 12.02
CA ASN A 110 -1.75 -4.44 11.12
C ASN A 110 -2.78 -5.58 10.99
N ASN A 111 -2.32 -6.83 10.91
CA ASN A 111 -3.19 -7.99 10.84
C ASN A 111 -3.89 -8.27 12.18
N ARG A 112 -3.18 -8.20 13.30
CA ARG A 112 -3.72 -8.39 14.65
C ARG A 112 -4.86 -7.42 14.94
N LEU A 113 -4.70 -6.18 14.49
CA LEU A 113 -5.68 -5.11 14.65
C LEU A 113 -6.82 -5.16 13.61
N ARG A 114 -6.81 -6.06 12.63
CA ARG A 114 -7.89 -6.15 11.64
C ARG A 114 -9.25 -6.37 12.33
N GLY A 115 -10.24 -5.57 11.96
CA GLY A 115 -11.59 -5.66 12.50
C GLY A 115 -11.74 -5.22 13.96
N GLN A 116 -10.67 -4.74 14.60
CA GLN A 116 -10.75 -4.12 15.92
C GLN A 116 -11.17 -2.65 15.77
N ASP A 117 -12.00 -2.19 16.70
CA ASP A 117 -12.39 -0.78 16.75
C ASP A 117 -11.30 0.02 17.46
N TYR A 118 -10.64 0.88 16.71
CA TYR A 118 -9.66 1.84 17.17
C TYR A 118 -9.68 3.01 16.21
N ASP A 119 -9.57 4.21 16.75
CA ASP A 119 -9.43 5.42 15.98
C ASP A 119 -7.99 5.54 15.49
N TYR A 120 -7.79 5.40 14.19
CA TYR A 120 -6.48 5.59 13.58
C TYR A 120 -6.29 7.05 13.17
N PRO A 121 -5.17 7.72 13.54
CA PRO A 121 -3.99 7.20 14.25
C PRO A 121 -4.00 7.39 15.78
N SER A 122 -5.09 7.90 16.35
CA SER A 122 -5.15 8.34 17.76
C SER A 122 -5.01 7.21 18.80
N ASP A 123 -5.53 6.02 18.51
CA ASP A 123 -5.61 4.88 19.44
C ASP A 123 -4.50 3.85 19.24
N VAL A 124 -3.84 3.86 18.08
CA VAL A 124 -2.68 3.00 17.80
C VAL A 124 -1.68 3.75 16.93
N LEU A 125 -0.45 3.80 17.42
CA LEU A 125 0.72 4.38 16.77
C LEU A 125 1.20 3.56 15.56
N VAL A 126 0.31 2.91 14.80
CA VAL A 126 0.67 2.27 13.52
C VAL A 126 0.90 3.37 12.48
N GLU A 127 1.77 4.34 12.78
CA GLU A 127 2.20 5.41 11.87
C GLU A 127 3.08 4.86 10.74
N GLN A 128 3.18 3.53 10.59
CA GLN A 128 4.13 2.88 9.72
C GLN A 128 3.41 1.69 9.06
N ALA A 129 2.96 1.91 7.83
CA ALA A 129 2.30 0.90 7.01
C ALA A 129 2.75 1.02 5.56
N LEU A 130 2.58 -0.04 4.78
CA LEU A 130 2.80 -0.06 3.33
C LEU A 130 1.44 0.16 2.66
N PHE A 131 1.09 1.39 2.28
CA PHE A 131 -0.19 1.69 1.63
C PHE A 131 -0.10 1.87 0.12
N ASP A 132 1.07 2.26 -0.39
CA ASP A 132 1.34 2.31 -1.81
C ASP A 132 1.55 0.91 -2.35
N GLN A 133 0.71 0.50 -3.28
CA GLN A 133 0.73 -0.83 -3.87
C GLN A 133 0.93 -0.74 -5.38
N ILE A 134 1.56 -1.76 -5.94
CA ILE A 134 1.67 -1.96 -7.40
C ILE A 134 1.20 -3.37 -7.72
N LEU A 135 0.01 -3.47 -8.30
CA LEU A 135 -0.58 -4.72 -8.78
C LEU A 135 -0.47 -4.78 -10.31
N VAL A 136 -0.09 -5.93 -10.83
CA VAL A 136 0.07 -6.15 -12.27
C VAL A 136 -0.62 -7.42 -12.73
N SER A 137 -1.03 -7.48 -14.00
CA SER A 137 -1.49 -8.74 -14.57
C SER A 137 -0.36 -9.78 -14.58
N HIS A 138 -0.71 -11.07 -14.51
CA HIS A 138 0.28 -12.16 -14.58
C HIS A 138 1.17 -12.09 -15.83
N ALA A 139 0.67 -11.53 -16.94
CA ALA A 139 1.46 -11.36 -18.15
C ALA A 139 2.62 -10.38 -17.98
N LEU A 140 2.40 -9.32 -17.18
CA LEU A 140 3.42 -8.34 -16.84
C LEU A 140 4.28 -8.78 -15.65
N ALA A 141 3.72 -9.51 -14.68
CA ALA A 141 4.47 -10.02 -13.52
C ALA A 141 5.71 -10.83 -13.95
N ARG A 142 5.60 -11.62 -15.02
CA ARG A 142 6.74 -12.39 -15.58
C ARG A 142 7.87 -11.53 -16.16
N ARG A 143 7.64 -10.23 -16.33
CA ARG A 143 8.59 -9.26 -16.89
C ARG A 143 9.19 -8.33 -15.82
N VAL A 144 8.72 -8.46 -14.58
CA VAL A 144 9.25 -7.74 -13.43
C VAL A 144 10.56 -8.39 -13.02
N GLU A 145 11.62 -7.60 -13.00
CA GLU A 145 12.90 -8.05 -12.48
C GLU A 145 12.76 -8.33 -10.97
N ARG A 146 13.22 -9.49 -10.49
CA ARG A 146 13.11 -9.95 -9.08
C ARG A 146 11.70 -10.27 -8.56
N SER A 147 10.67 -10.21 -9.41
CA SER A 147 9.28 -10.54 -9.04
C SER A 147 8.75 -9.73 -7.83
N ARG A 148 9.27 -8.52 -7.59
CA ARG A 148 8.85 -7.64 -6.50
C ARG A 148 9.04 -6.16 -6.84
N ALA A 149 8.35 -5.29 -6.12
CA ALA A 149 8.62 -3.87 -6.08
C ALA A 149 9.77 -3.54 -5.11
N ASP A 150 10.24 -2.29 -5.13
CA ASP A 150 11.22 -1.73 -4.22
C ASP A 150 10.73 -0.39 -3.65
N VAL A 151 11.28 0.02 -2.49
CA VAL A 151 10.99 1.30 -1.83
C VAL A 151 12.20 2.22 -1.97
N TYR A 152 11.97 3.44 -2.44
CA TYR A 152 13.01 4.47 -2.51
C TYR A 152 13.04 5.28 -1.21
N ALA A 153 14.04 5.05 -0.37
CA ALA A 153 14.27 5.77 0.89
C ALA A 153 15.50 6.70 0.83
N GLY A 154 15.76 7.28 -0.35
CA GLY A 154 16.83 8.26 -0.55
C GLY A 154 16.65 9.51 0.33
N GLU A 155 17.74 10.23 0.55
CA GLU A 155 17.71 11.44 1.39
C GLU A 155 16.72 12.49 0.83
N ASP A 156 16.68 12.64 -0.48
CA ASP A 156 15.76 13.49 -1.23
C ASP A 156 14.29 13.09 -1.08
N ALA A 157 13.96 11.80 -1.00
CA ALA A 157 12.60 11.33 -0.71
C ALA A 157 12.13 11.73 0.70
N LEU A 158 13.07 11.97 1.62
CA LEU A 158 12.82 12.34 3.01
C LEU A 158 13.04 13.83 3.28
N ARG A 159 13.60 14.58 2.32
CA ARG A 159 13.94 16.00 2.47
C ARG A 159 12.70 16.85 2.22
N GLY A 160 12.12 17.35 3.31
CA GLY A 160 11.16 18.43 3.28
C GLY A 160 11.14 19.22 4.59
N MET A 161 10.86 20.51 4.49
CA MET A 161 10.73 21.38 5.66
C MET A 161 9.25 21.63 5.95
N THR A 162 8.85 21.47 7.21
CA THR A 162 7.53 21.93 7.68
C THR A 162 7.38 23.40 7.34
N SER A 163 6.35 23.73 6.55
CA SER A 163 5.92 25.10 6.40
C SER A 163 5.51 25.64 7.77
N GLY A 164 6.19 26.67 8.25
CA GLY A 164 5.64 27.52 9.30
C GLY A 164 4.31 28.12 8.83
N ARG A 165 3.48 28.62 9.76
CA ARG A 165 2.09 29.10 9.56
C ARG A 165 1.80 30.05 8.37
N HIS A 166 2.80 30.51 7.62
CA HIS A 166 2.65 31.44 6.50
C HIS A 166 3.57 31.20 5.27
N GLY A 167 4.20 30.03 5.06
CA GLY A 167 5.18 29.88 3.97
C GLY A 167 5.03 28.61 3.13
N GLU A 168 5.26 28.73 1.82
CA GLU A 168 5.45 27.61 0.89
C GLU A 168 6.56 26.68 1.42
N GLY A 169 6.20 25.48 1.86
CA GLY A 169 7.14 24.45 2.28
C GLY A 169 7.28 23.40 1.19
N SER A 170 8.51 22.95 0.93
CA SER A 170 8.79 21.77 0.09
C SER A 170 8.54 20.50 0.90
N LEU A 171 7.32 20.30 1.43
CA LEU A 171 7.00 19.15 2.27
C LEU A 171 7.36 17.86 1.52
N ALA A 172 8.19 17.02 2.12
CA ALA A 172 8.39 15.65 1.65
C ALA A 172 7.03 14.97 1.69
N SER A 173 6.76 14.08 0.73
CA SER A 173 5.56 13.26 0.80
C SER A 173 5.59 12.50 2.13
N ASP A 174 4.42 12.40 2.75
CA ASP A 174 4.15 11.51 3.85
C ASP A 174 4.33 10.03 3.46
N HIS A 175 4.45 9.71 2.17
CA HIS A 175 4.71 8.38 1.66
C HIS A 175 6.07 8.28 0.97
N LEU A 176 6.83 7.22 1.25
CA LEU A 176 8.00 6.87 0.46
C LEU A 176 7.60 6.29 -0.90
N PRO A 177 8.28 6.66 -2.01
CA PRO A 177 7.97 6.11 -3.32
C PRO A 177 8.17 4.60 -3.39
N VAL A 178 7.16 3.89 -3.91
CA VAL A 178 7.26 2.48 -4.31
C VAL A 178 7.38 2.41 -5.82
N PHE A 179 8.33 1.63 -6.32
CA PHE A 179 8.61 1.53 -7.74
C PHE A 179 8.92 0.10 -8.16
N VAL A 180 8.82 -0.15 -9.46
CA VAL A 180 9.23 -1.42 -10.08
C VAL A 180 9.66 -1.18 -11.53
N ASP A 181 10.70 -1.89 -11.96
CA ASP A 181 11.13 -1.91 -13.35
C ASP A 181 10.48 -3.09 -14.09
N ILE A 182 9.74 -2.78 -15.16
CA ILE A 182 9.10 -3.77 -16.04
C ILE A 182 9.82 -3.77 -17.38
N ARG A 183 10.43 -4.90 -17.74
CA ARG A 183 11.14 -5.03 -19.03
C ARG A 183 10.15 -5.30 -20.17
N TYR A 184 10.40 -4.73 -21.34
CA TYR A 184 9.54 -4.84 -22.52
C TYR A 184 9.86 -6.05 -23.40
#